data_AF-A0A0A2DXB2-F1
#
_entry.id   AF-A0A0A2DXB2-F1
#
_cell.length_a   1.000
_cell.length_b   1.000
_cell.length_c   1.000
_cell.angle_alpha   90.00
_cell.angle_beta   90.00
_cell.angle_gamma   90.00
#
_symmetry.space_group_name_H-M   'P 1'
#
loop_
_entity.id
_entity.type
_entity.pdbx_description
1 polymer ?
#
loop_
_entity_poly.entity_id
_entity_poly.type
_entity_poly.pdbx_seq_one_letter_code
_entity_poly.pdbx_strand_id
1 'polypeptide(L)'
;MNGKQNLPASTLYPTVLGLALVLSLCHYLGLQIRPWPIEILWHTGAQPGALVMGLGGLILLSLLMRQLSEQYMLQQERQPGLGLMLLGCTALSLGWYHLSSLVPLLTLGLMLYLLFGAYQIQSASRYTFPTGLLLGVLATYQLHYLMLLPILLYLLYPLRALSLRNALGMLIGFFVVAWIVIPASWIFPQLGMQEYLRELWIDVRSSIWDFPLRDGGEWMSYLPFYLIILLWVLSVIGLSGLHARDNVRRRDYGTALNRLSLLLILSSLVWQSEQAVLLLQLALLPLSIRHMSLLSFYTRRTKLIILGIYSLVLLCLVLLY
;
A
#
# COMPACT_ATOMS: atom_id res chain seq x y z
N MET A 1 9.08 22.89 26.78
CA MET A 1 10.09 21.92 27.24
C MET A 1 10.27 20.85 26.19
N ASN A 2 11.51 20.66 25.75
CA ASN A 2 11.93 19.75 24.68
C ASN A 2 11.79 18.28 25.10
N GLY A 3 10.79 17.58 24.56
CA GLY A 3 10.75 16.12 24.56
C GLY A 3 11.22 15.59 23.21
N LYS A 4 12.53 15.51 22.99
CA LYS A 4 13.09 14.64 21.93
C LYS A 4 12.74 13.20 22.32
N GLN A 5 11.61 12.70 21.84
CA GLN A 5 11.37 11.27 21.75
C GLN A 5 12.34 10.72 20.70
N ASN A 6 13.56 10.39 21.15
CA ASN A 6 14.46 9.50 20.43
C ASN A 6 13.78 8.12 20.40
N LEU A 7 12.91 7.90 19.42
CA LEU A 7 12.52 6.55 19.03
C LEU A 7 13.80 5.82 18.58
N PRO A 8 14.02 4.56 19.01
CA PRO A 8 15.19 3.78 18.61
C PRO A 8 15.05 3.39 17.13
N ALA A 9 15.36 4.32 16.24
CA ALA A 9 15.40 4.07 14.81
C ALA A 9 16.37 2.93 14.47
N SER A 10 17.36 2.64 15.32
CA SER A 10 18.36 1.58 15.15
C SER A 10 17.79 0.16 15.17
N THR A 11 16.67 -0.11 15.84
CA THR A 11 16.09 -1.46 15.90
C THR A 11 15.12 -1.76 14.75
N LEU A 12 14.67 -0.73 14.02
CA LEU A 12 13.77 -0.87 12.88
C LEU A 12 14.49 -1.21 11.58
N TYR A 13 15.77 -0.84 11.42
CA TYR A 13 16.55 -1.23 10.22
C TYR A 13 16.72 -2.74 10.07
N PRO A 14 17.20 -3.49 11.08
CA PRO A 14 17.38 -4.93 10.92
C PRO A 14 16.05 -5.68 10.81
N THR A 15 14.96 -5.14 11.39
CA THR A 15 13.64 -5.78 11.29
C THR A 15 12.95 -5.50 9.96
N VAL A 16 13.08 -4.30 9.40
CA VAL A 16 12.57 -3.98 8.04
C VAL A 16 13.40 -4.69 6.98
N LEU A 17 14.72 -4.72 7.13
CA LEU A 17 15.62 -5.43 6.21
C LEU A 17 15.46 -6.95 6.35
N GLY A 18 15.25 -7.44 7.58
CA GLY A 18 14.90 -8.83 7.85
C GLY A 18 13.54 -9.23 7.30
N LEU A 19 12.50 -8.41 7.45
CA LEU A 19 11.18 -8.66 6.86
C LEU A 19 11.23 -8.59 5.33
N ALA A 20 11.93 -7.62 4.74
CA ALA A 20 12.08 -7.52 3.29
C ALA A 20 12.85 -8.73 2.73
N LEU A 21 13.91 -9.17 3.40
CA LEU A 21 14.67 -10.37 3.03
C LEU A 21 13.86 -11.64 3.23
N VAL A 22 13.11 -11.78 4.33
CA VAL A 22 12.26 -12.96 4.58
C VAL A 22 11.10 -13.00 3.58
N LEU A 23 10.46 -11.87 3.26
CA LEU A 23 9.39 -11.81 2.25
C LEU A 23 9.94 -12.11 0.84
N SER A 24 11.12 -11.60 0.52
CA SER A 24 11.84 -11.91 -0.73
C SER A 24 12.25 -13.39 -0.80
N LEU A 25 12.80 -13.96 0.29
CA LEU A 25 13.19 -15.36 0.40
C LEU A 25 11.99 -16.32 0.39
N CYS A 26 10.89 -15.99 1.07
CA CYS A 26 9.66 -16.79 1.09
C CYS A 26 9.01 -16.84 -0.30
N HIS A 27 9.02 -15.73 -1.05
CA HIS A 27 8.56 -15.72 -2.44
C HIS A 27 9.50 -16.54 -3.35
N TYR A 28 10.80 -16.46 -3.10
CA TYR A 28 11.87 -17.06 -3.89
C TYR A 28 12.07 -18.57 -3.66
N LEU A 29 11.79 -19.09 -2.48
CA LEU A 29 11.88 -20.54 -2.15
C LEU A 29 10.83 -21.42 -2.85
N GLY A 30 10.13 -20.91 -3.87
CA GLY A 30 9.18 -21.71 -4.62
C GLY A 30 7.89 -22.03 -3.86
N LEU A 31 7.51 -21.21 -2.86
CA LEU A 31 6.09 -20.98 -2.57
C LEU A 31 5.49 -20.15 -3.71
N GLN A 32 5.64 -20.66 -4.94
CA GLN A 32 4.92 -20.20 -6.11
C GLN A 32 3.44 -20.45 -5.84
N ILE A 33 2.75 -19.45 -5.30
CA ILE A 33 1.39 -19.17 -5.73
C ILE A 33 1.53 -18.67 -7.17
N ARG A 34 1.82 -19.61 -8.09
CA ARG A 34 1.37 -19.46 -9.47
C ARG A 34 -0.13 -19.13 -9.36
N PRO A 35 -0.70 -18.22 -10.15
CA PRO A 35 -2.12 -18.31 -10.44
C PRO A 35 -2.30 -19.67 -11.12
N TRP A 36 -2.57 -20.71 -10.32
CA TRP A 36 -2.98 -22.00 -10.85
C TRP A 36 -4.28 -21.75 -11.61
N PRO A 37 -4.45 -22.37 -12.79
CA PRO A 37 -5.73 -22.31 -13.47
C PRO A 37 -6.82 -22.75 -12.49
N ILE A 38 -7.85 -21.93 -12.42
CA ILE A 38 -8.90 -21.84 -11.40
C ILE A 38 -9.78 -23.12 -11.26
N GLU A 39 -9.45 -24.23 -11.91
CA GLU A 39 -10.36 -25.39 -11.99
C GLU A 39 -10.17 -26.48 -10.92
N ILE A 40 -9.17 -26.41 -10.02
CA ILE A 40 -8.94 -27.52 -9.06
C ILE A 40 -9.07 -27.12 -7.58
N LEU A 41 -9.26 -25.84 -7.25
CA LEU A 41 -9.28 -25.38 -5.86
C LEU A 41 -10.63 -25.49 -5.14
N TRP A 42 -11.73 -25.77 -5.85
CA TRP A 42 -13.00 -26.09 -5.21
C TRP A 42 -13.04 -27.52 -4.62
N HIS A 43 -12.05 -28.36 -4.91
CA HIS A 43 -12.01 -29.76 -4.43
C HIS A 43 -11.01 -30.06 -3.31
N THR A 44 -10.18 -29.12 -2.87
CA THR A 44 -9.30 -29.35 -1.72
C THR A 44 -9.35 -28.16 -0.77
N GLY A 45 -9.96 -28.39 0.40
CA GLY A 45 -10.16 -27.39 1.44
C GLY A 45 -8.91 -26.56 1.72
N ALA A 46 -9.12 -25.25 1.88
CA ALA A 46 -8.08 -24.27 2.17
C ALA A 46 -7.07 -24.82 3.18
N GLN A 47 -5.81 -24.96 2.76
CA GLN A 47 -4.75 -25.46 3.61
C GLN A 47 -4.63 -24.56 4.86
N PRO A 48 -4.68 -25.11 6.08
CA PRO A 48 -4.70 -24.32 7.31
C PRO A 48 -3.48 -23.39 7.46
N GLY A 49 -2.34 -23.73 6.84
CA GLY A 49 -1.14 -22.88 6.82
C GLY A 49 -1.33 -21.56 6.08
N ALA A 50 -2.07 -21.54 4.95
CA ALA A 50 -2.36 -20.32 4.21
C ALA A 50 -3.27 -19.37 5.01
N LEU A 51 -4.24 -19.93 5.73
CA LEU A 51 -5.13 -19.17 6.62
C LEU A 51 -4.37 -18.58 7.81
N VAL A 52 -3.49 -19.34 8.45
CA VAL A 52 -2.67 -18.84 9.58
C VAL A 52 -1.73 -17.72 9.11
N MET A 53 -1.10 -17.86 7.95
CA MET A 53 -0.22 -16.82 7.41
C MET A 53 -1.01 -15.57 6.98
N GLY A 54 -2.18 -15.75 6.37
CA GLY A 54 -3.08 -14.64 6.03
C GLY A 54 -3.54 -13.87 7.28
N LEU A 55 -3.98 -14.60 8.32
CA LEU A 55 -4.34 -14.03 9.63
C LEU A 55 -3.14 -13.38 10.34
N GLY A 56 -1.93 -13.93 10.19
CA GLY A 56 -0.70 -13.33 10.73
C GLY A 56 -0.35 -12.01 10.05
N GLY A 57 -0.38 -11.96 8.72
CA GLY A 57 -0.15 -10.74 7.95
C GLY A 57 -1.18 -9.67 8.25
N LEU A 58 -2.42 -10.09 8.50
CA LEU A 58 -3.52 -9.28 9.00
C LEU A 58 -3.21 -8.54 10.29
N ILE A 59 -2.78 -9.31 11.28
CA ILE A 59 -2.48 -8.82 12.61
C ILE A 59 -1.32 -7.83 12.48
N LEU A 60 -0.30 -8.15 11.69
CA LEU A 60 0.81 -7.24 11.42
C LEU A 60 0.35 -5.94 10.75
N LEU A 61 -0.48 -6.00 9.71
CA LEU A 61 -1.01 -4.79 9.06
C LEU A 61 -1.82 -3.97 10.07
N SER A 62 -2.63 -4.62 10.90
CA SER A 62 -3.46 -3.95 11.90
C SER A 62 -2.63 -3.24 12.96
N LEU A 63 -1.56 -3.89 13.44
CA LEU A 63 -0.63 -3.32 14.40
C LEU A 63 0.13 -2.16 13.79
N LEU A 64 0.57 -2.28 12.54
CA LEU A 64 1.27 -1.22 11.83
C LEU A 64 0.36 0.01 11.64
N MET A 65 -0.89 -0.20 11.25
CA MET A 65 -1.88 0.88 11.04
C MET A 65 -2.26 1.54 12.36
N ARG A 66 -2.39 0.74 13.42
CA ARG A 66 -2.54 1.25 14.78
C ARG A 66 -1.33 2.10 15.19
N GLN A 67 -0.11 1.64 14.94
CA GLN A 67 1.09 2.43 15.26
C GLN A 67 1.17 3.73 14.44
N LEU A 68 0.86 3.68 13.14
CA LEU A 68 0.78 4.86 12.27
C LEU A 68 -0.22 5.89 12.79
N SER A 69 -1.42 5.43 13.15
CA SER A 69 -2.50 6.30 13.64
C SER A 69 -2.20 6.87 15.04
N GLU A 70 -1.69 6.06 15.97
CA GLU A 70 -1.33 6.51 17.31
C GLU A 70 -0.14 7.49 17.28
N GLN A 71 0.93 7.19 16.54
CA GLN A 71 2.16 7.99 16.53
C GLN A 71 2.06 9.27 15.70
N TYR A 72 1.40 9.22 14.53
CA TYR A 72 1.42 10.33 13.58
C TYR A 72 0.08 11.06 13.47
N MET A 73 -1.05 10.36 13.63
CA MET A 73 -2.38 10.98 13.54
C MET A 73 -2.97 11.42 14.89
N LEU A 74 -2.30 11.08 16.01
CA LEU A 74 -2.64 11.51 17.37
C LEU A 74 -4.15 11.37 17.66
N GLN A 75 -4.73 10.20 17.41
CA GLN A 75 -6.14 9.98 17.71
C GLN A 75 -6.40 10.18 19.21
N GLN A 76 -7.31 11.11 19.54
CA GLN A 76 -7.67 11.43 20.94
C GLN A 76 -8.58 10.37 21.57
N GLU A 77 -9.31 9.61 20.75
CA GLU A 77 -10.17 8.52 21.21
C GLU A 77 -9.73 7.21 20.58
N ARG A 78 -9.35 6.25 21.43
CA ARG A 78 -9.13 4.86 21.05
C ARG A 78 -10.46 4.26 20.64
N GLN A 79 -10.81 4.29 19.35
CA GLN A 79 -11.87 3.46 18.76
C GLN A 79 -11.23 2.30 17.97
N PRO A 80 -10.51 1.36 18.64
CA PRO A 80 -9.72 0.32 17.99
C PRO A 80 -10.56 -0.61 17.12
N GLY A 81 -11.83 -0.84 17.46
CA GLY A 81 -12.71 -1.76 16.75
C GLY A 81 -13.08 -1.31 15.34
N LEU A 82 -13.24 0.00 15.10
CA LEU A 82 -13.62 0.52 13.78
C LEU A 82 -12.44 0.61 12.82
N GLY A 83 -11.24 0.91 13.32
CA GLY A 83 -9.99 0.82 12.55
C GLY A 83 -9.70 -0.61 12.11
N LEU A 84 -9.91 -1.58 13.01
CA LEU A 84 -9.82 -3.01 12.71
C LEU A 84 -10.89 -3.48 11.72
N MET A 85 -12.12 -2.96 11.80
CA MET A 85 -13.18 -3.25 10.84
C MET A 85 -12.86 -2.68 9.45
N LEU A 86 -12.40 -1.43 9.36
CA LEU A 86 -12.00 -0.85 8.07
C LEU A 86 -10.81 -1.58 7.47
N LEU A 87 -9.86 -2.01 8.31
CA LEU A 87 -8.80 -2.93 7.90
C LEU A 87 -9.36 -4.25 7.39
N GLY A 88 -10.26 -4.86 8.17
CA GLY A 88 -10.99 -6.09 7.86
C GLY A 88 -11.82 -5.98 6.58
N CYS A 89 -12.26 -4.78 6.21
CA CYS A 89 -12.93 -4.54 4.94
C CYS A 89 -11.92 -4.42 3.77
N THR A 90 -10.83 -3.68 3.93
CA THR A 90 -9.75 -3.64 2.91
C THR A 90 -9.08 -4.99 2.70
N ALA A 91 -9.11 -5.79 3.75
CA ALA A 91 -8.64 -7.14 3.86
C ALA A 91 -9.47 -8.16 3.07
N LEU A 92 -10.76 -8.21 3.37
CA LEU A 92 -11.69 -9.14 2.74
C LEU A 92 -11.90 -8.82 1.25
N SER A 93 -11.68 -7.57 0.82
CA SER A 93 -11.78 -7.16 -0.59
C SER A 93 -10.66 -7.71 -1.50
N LEU A 94 -9.67 -8.41 -0.94
CA LEU A 94 -8.45 -8.84 -1.61
C LEU A 94 -8.39 -10.36 -1.84
N GLY A 95 -9.47 -11.11 -1.61
CA GLY A 95 -9.49 -12.56 -1.81
C GLY A 95 -8.41 -13.28 -1.00
N TRP A 96 -8.47 -13.16 0.32
CA TRP A 96 -7.39 -13.45 1.28
C TRP A 96 -6.99 -14.90 1.53
N TYR A 97 -7.10 -15.73 0.50
CA TYR A 97 -6.50 -17.05 0.50
C TYR A 97 -5.03 -17.02 0.01
N HIS A 98 -4.54 -15.88 -0.50
CA HIS A 98 -3.20 -15.76 -1.07
C HIS A 98 -2.32 -14.69 -0.40
N LEU A 99 -1.17 -15.10 0.15
CA LEU A 99 -0.14 -14.20 0.72
C LEU A 99 0.32 -13.10 -0.24
N SER A 100 0.25 -13.35 -1.54
CA SER A 100 0.66 -12.46 -2.62
C SER A 100 -0.01 -11.09 -2.56
N SER A 101 -1.26 -10.99 -2.12
CA SER A 101 -2.00 -9.71 -2.05
C SER A 101 -1.71 -8.90 -0.77
N LEU A 102 -1.17 -9.53 0.27
CA LEU A 102 -0.82 -8.87 1.54
C LEU A 102 0.52 -8.12 1.49
N VAL A 103 1.48 -8.63 0.71
CA VAL A 103 2.83 -8.06 0.63
C VAL A 103 2.83 -6.61 0.15
N PRO A 104 2.12 -6.23 -0.93
CA PRO A 104 2.06 -4.83 -1.39
C PRO A 104 1.48 -3.87 -0.34
N LEU A 105 0.49 -4.31 0.44
CA LEU A 105 -0.14 -3.48 1.46
C LEU A 105 0.75 -3.31 2.70
N LEU A 106 1.38 -4.39 3.17
CA LEU A 106 2.34 -4.33 4.27
C LEU A 106 3.53 -3.44 3.90
N THR A 107 4.07 -3.59 2.69
CA THR A 107 5.17 -2.77 2.20
C THR A 107 4.77 -1.30 2.05
N LEU A 108 3.59 -0.99 1.48
CA LEU A 108 3.09 0.38 1.42
C LEU A 108 2.88 0.99 2.82
N GLY A 109 2.35 0.21 3.77
CA GLY A 109 2.20 0.62 5.17
C GLY A 109 3.54 0.96 5.82
N LEU A 110 4.55 0.10 5.64
CA LEU A 110 5.93 0.36 6.11
C LEU A 110 6.53 1.59 5.44
N MET A 111 6.33 1.78 4.13
CA MET A 111 6.80 2.97 3.43
C MET A 111 6.17 4.24 4.00
N LEU A 112 4.86 4.26 4.22
CA LEU A 112 4.15 5.36 4.86
C LEU A 112 4.69 5.66 6.27
N TYR A 113 4.97 4.62 7.05
CA TYR A 113 5.55 4.75 8.39
C TYR A 113 6.90 5.47 8.35
N LEU A 114 7.78 5.07 7.44
CA LEU A 114 9.08 5.69 7.24
C LEU A 114 8.95 7.13 6.71
N LEU A 115 8.10 7.36 5.71
CA LEU A 115 7.85 8.69 5.13
C LEU A 115 7.30 9.69 6.16
N PHE A 116 6.36 9.28 7.01
CA PHE A 116 5.85 10.15 8.08
C PHE A 116 6.90 10.43 9.16
N GLY A 117 7.81 9.48 9.41
CA GLY A 117 8.99 9.66 10.23
C GLY A 117 9.99 10.70 9.67
N ALA A 118 9.98 10.94 8.36
CA ALA A 118 10.82 11.93 7.69
C ALA A 118 10.27 13.38 7.76
N TYR A 119 9.06 13.59 8.29
CA TYR A 119 8.38 14.89 8.31
C TYR A 119 9.25 16.01 8.90
N GLN A 120 9.42 17.10 8.14
CA GLN A 120 10.26 18.27 8.47
C GLN A 120 11.76 17.97 8.68
N ILE A 121 12.25 16.76 8.38
CA ILE A 121 13.66 16.41 8.51
C ILE A 121 14.33 16.53 7.13
N GLN A 122 15.13 17.58 6.95
CA GLN A 122 15.81 17.85 5.67
C GLN A 122 16.88 16.80 5.31
N SER A 123 17.46 16.13 6.30
CA SER A 123 18.45 15.05 6.16
C SER A 123 17.89 13.69 6.59
N ALA A 124 16.68 13.38 6.13
CA ALA A 124 15.95 12.16 6.41
C ALA A 124 16.38 10.94 5.56
N SER A 125 17.62 10.91 5.04
CA SER A 125 18.09 9.81 4.18
C SER A 125 17.95 8.44 4.84
N ARG A 126 18.03 8.42 6.17
CA ARG A 126 17.81 7.24 7.00
C ARG A 126 16.39 6.64 6.82
N TYR A 127 15.39 7.48 6.57
CA TYR A 127 14.02 7.06 6.28
C TYR A 127 13.77 6.87 4.77
N THR A 128 14.33 7.75 3.92
CA THR A 128 14.05 7.70 2.49
C THR A 128 14.80 6.59 1.76
N PHE A 129 15.99 6.19 2.22
CA PHE A 129 16.71 5.06 1.63
C PHE A 129 15.98 3.72 1.82
N PRO A 130 15.53 3.34 3.04
CA PRO A 130 14.71 2.13 3.22
C PRO A 130 13.38 2.18 2.49
N THR A 131 12.74 3.36 2.33
CA THR A 131 11.55 3.44 1.46
C THR A 131 11.88 3.11 0.02
N GLY A 132 13.04 3.54 -0.48
CA GLY A 132 13.53 3.19 -1.80
C GLY A 132 13.80 1.69 -1.94
N LEU A 133 14.44 1.08 -0.94
CA LEU A 133 14.69 -0.37 -0.92
C LEU A 133 13.38 -1.17 -0.95
N LEU A 134 12.43 -0.84 -0.08
CA LEU A 134 11.11 -1.51 -0.07
C LEU A 134 10.42 -1.38 -1.41
N LEU A 135 10.51 -0.21 -2.05
CA LEU A 135 9.93 0.02 -3.36
C LEU A 135 10.63 -0.80 -4.44
N GLY A 136 11.96 -0.91 -4.40
CA GLY A 136 12.71 -1.75 -5.32
C GLY A 136 12.31 -3.21 -5.20
N VAL A 137 12.16 -3.73 -3.96
CA VAL A 137 11.68 -5.10 -3.71
C VAL A 137 10.26 -5.28 -4.25
N LEU A 138 9.39 -4.30 -4.03
CA LEU A 138 8.03 -4.34 -4.54
C LEU A 138 7.97 -4.30 -6.08
N ALA A 139 8.86 -3.53 -6.72
CA ALA A 139 8.96 -3.48 -8.18
C ALA A 139 9.53 -4.78 -8.78
N THR A 140 10.34 -5.53 -8.04
CA THR A 140 10.77 -6.88 -8.45
C THR A 140 9.67 -7.93 -8.32
N TYR A 141 8.64 -7.65 -7.51
CA TYR A 141 7.47 -8.51 -7.38
C TYR A 141 6.47 -8.28 -8.53
N GLN A 142 6.11 -7.03 -8.78
CA GLN A 142 5.34 -6.64 -9.97
C GLN A 142 5.79 -5.26 -10.46
N LEU A 143 6.06 -5.14 -11.75
CA LEU A 143 6.72 -3.96 -12.30
C LEU A 143 5.81 -2.71 -12.30
N HIS A 144 4.48 -2.85 -12.28
CA HIS A 144 3.55 -1.72 -12.24
C HIS A 144 3.68 -0.87 -10.95
N TYR A 145 4.21 -1.45 -9.87
CA TYR A 145 4.52 -0.71 -8.64
C TYR A 145 5.66 0.31 -8.82
N LEU A 146 6.40 0.27 -9.93
CA LEU A 146 7.39 1.30 -10.27
C LEU A 146 6.76 2.70 -10.36
N MET A 147 5.46 2.79 -10.69
CA MET A 147 4.68 4.04 -10.65
C MET A 147 4.63 4.68 -9.26
N LEU A 148 4.88 3.91 -8.18
CA LEU A 148 4.97 4.48 -6.84
C LEU A 148 6.23 5.36 -6.68
N LEU A 149 7.29 5.16 -7.46
CA LEU A 149 8.51 5.98 -7.35
C LEU A 149 8.22 7.49 -7.51
N PRO A 150 7.64 7.96 -8.64
CA PRO A 150 7.30 9.37 -8.79
C PRO A 150 6.26 9.84 -7.76
N ILE A 151 5.33 8.97 -7.35
CA ILE A 151 4.30 9.29 -6.35
C ILE A 151 4.93 9.56 -4.97
N LEU A 152 5.84 8.69 -4.51
CA LEU A 152 6.49 8.81 -3.21
C LEU A 152 7.50 9.97 -3.19
N LEU A 153 8.20 10.22 -4.30
CA LEU A 153 9.04 11.42 -4.44
C LEU A 153 8.20 12.70 -4.35
N TYR A 154 7.06 12.75 -5.03
CA TYR A 154 6.12 13.87 -4.92
C TYR A 154 5.61 14.04 -3.50
N LEU A 155 5.39 12.94 -2.76
CA LEU A 155 4.91 12.97 -1.38
C LEU A 155 5.92 13.58 -0.37
N LEU A 156 7.22 13.62 -0.71
CA LEU A 156 8.21 14.31 0.12
C LEU A 156 7.95 15.83 0.21
N TYR A 157 7.33 16.42 -0.80
CA TYR A 157 7.00 17.86 -0.83
C TYR A 157 5.99 18.27 0.26
N PRO A 158 4.76 17.70 0.32
CA PRO A 158 3.81 18.04 1.40
C PRO A 158 4.36 17.71 2.80
N LEU A 159 5.25 16.72 2.92
CA LEU A 159 5.88 16.37 4.20
C LEU A 159 7.06 17.29 4.58
N ARG A 160 7.38 18.29 3.75
CA ARG A 160 8.54 19.20 3.89
C ARG A 160 9.86 18.44 4.10
N ALA A 161 9.95 17.27 3.48
CA ALA A 161 11.10 16.38 3.50
C ALA A 161 11.78 16.33 2.12
N LEU A 162 11.32 17.11 1.15
CA LEU A 162 11.94 17.18 -0.17
C LEU A 162 13.29 17.91 -0.06
N SER A 163 14.37 17.15 -0.18
CA SER A 163 15.73 17.63 -0.36
C SER A 163 16.42 16.75 -1.38
N LEU A 164 17.43 17.27 -2.09
CA LEU A 164 18.20 16.50 -3.06
C LEU A 164 18.75 15.22 -2.41
N ARG A 165 19.26 15.32 -1.17
CA ARG A 165 19.77 14.19 -0.40
C ARG A 165 18.70 13.12 -0.13
N ASN A 166 17.49 13.52 0.22
CA ASN A 166 16.41 12.59 0.52
C ASN A 166 15.88 11.89 -0.75
N ALA A 167 15.76 12.65 -1.84
CA ALA A 167 15.39 12.11 -3.16
C ALA A 167 16.45 11.13 -3.67
N LEU A 168 17.74 11.51 -3.61
CA LEU A 168 18.85 10.61 -3.95
C LEU A 168 18.88 9.39 -3.04
N GLY A 169 18.63 9.54 -1.73
CA GLY A 169 18.54 8.41 -0.81
C GLY A 169 17.48 7.38 -1.25
N MET A 170 16.30 7.85 -1.64
CA MET A 170 15.23 6.99 -2.15
C MET A 170 15.61 6.34 -3.49
N LEU A 171 16.17 7.10 -4.44
CA LEU A 171 16.60 6.57 -5.74
C LEU A 171 17.71 5.52 -5.58
N ILE A 172 18.73 5.79 -4.76
CA ILE A 172 19.81 4.85 -4.48
C ILE A 172 19.23 3.59 -3.83
N GLY A 173 18.35 3.72 -2.84
CA GLY A 173 17.68 2.56 -2.22
C GLY A 173 16.94 1.71 -3.25
N PHE A 174 16.20 2.35 -4.16
CA PHE A 174 15.50 1.67 -5.26
C PHE A 174 16.47 0.94 -6.20
N PHE A 175 17.51 1.63 -6.69
CA PHE A 175 18.47 1.06 -7.64
C PHE A 175 19.35 -0.03 -7.03
N VAL A 176 19.65 0.02 -5.72
CA VAL A 176 20.41 -1.03 -5.03
C VAL A 176 19.72 -2.39 -5.17
N VAL A 177 18.39 -2.44 -5.14
CA VAL A 177 17.66 -3.69 -5.35
C VAL A 177 17.90 -4.23 -6.75
N ALA A 178 17.76 -3.40 -7.78
CA ALA A 178 18.03 -3.79 -9.17
C ALA A 178 19.50 -4.24 -9.35
N TRP A 179 20.44 -3.53 -8.72
CA TRP A 179 21.88 -3.85 -8.72
C TRP A 179 22.21 -5.17 -8.03
N ILE A 180 21.38 -5.68 -7.12
CA ILE A 180 21.55 -6.98 -6.49
C ILE A 180 20.84 -8.06 -7.31
N VAL A 181 19.59 -7.81 -7.69
CA VAL A 181 18.71 -8.79 -8.34
C VAL A 181 19.19 -9.11 -9.76
N ILE A 182 19.61 -8.11 -10.53
CA ILE A 182 20.09 -8.34 -11.90
C ILE A 182 21.34 -9.24 -11.87
N PRO A 183 22.46 -8.92 -11.22
CA PRO A 183 23.63 -9.82 -11.20
C PRO A 183 23.34 -11.19 -10.58
N ALA A 184 22.51 -11.26 -9.53
CA ALA A 184 22.10 -12.54 -8.95
C ALA A 184 21.40 -13.43 -9.99
N SER A 185 20.58 -12.85 -10.87
CA SER A 185 19.93 -13.60 -11.95
C SER A 185 20.93 -14.21 -12.95
N TRP A 186 22.09 -13.59 -13.16
CA TRP A 186 23.16 -14.11 -14.03
C TRP A 186 24.01 -15.17 -13.32
N ILE A 187 24.30 -14.99 -12.03
CA ILE A 187 25.14 -15.90 -11.24
C ILE A 187 24.40 -17.21 -10.95
N PHE A 188 23.08 -17.14 -10.77
CA PHE A 188 22.26 -18.27 -10.39
C PHE A 188 21.13 -18.53 -11.41
N PRO A 189 21.47 -18.93 -12.66
CA PRO A 189 20.49 -19.10 -13.74
C PRO A 189 19.47 -20.21 -13.45
N GLN A 190 19.82 -21.16 -12.57
CA GLN A 190 18.98 -22.29 -12.15
C GLN A 190 17.66 -21.86 -11.46
N LEU A 191 17.61 -20.62 -10.99
CA LEU A 191 16.45 -20.06 -10.29
C LEU A 191 15.43 -19.42 -11.24
N GLY A 192 15.72 -19.37 -12.55
CA GLY A 192 14.80 -18.82 -13.54
C GLY A 192 14.54 -17.31 -13.44
N MET A 193 15.32 -16.57 -12.64
CA MET A 193 15.11 -15.12 -12.43
C MET A 193 15.15 -14.31 -13.73
N GLN A 194 15.99 -14.69 -14.69
CA GLN A 194 16.08 -13.99 -15.97
C GLN A 194 14.79 -14.11 -16.79
N GLU A 195 14.19 -15.31 -16.80
CA GLU A 195 12.93 -15.56 -17.51
C GLU A 195 11.78 -14.81 -16.81
N TYR A 196 11.73 -14.86 -15.48
CA TYR A 196 10.75 -14.13 -14.69
C TYR A 196 10.81 -12.60 -14.89
N LEU A 197 12.02 -12.02 -14.88
CA LEU A 197 12.20 -10.59 -15.15
C LEU A 197 11.80 -10.23 -16.58
N ARG A 198 12.01 -11.14 -17.54
CA ARG A 198 11.60 -10.97 -18.93
C ARG A 198 10.08 -10.98 -19.07
N GLU A 199 9.40 -11.95 -18.46
CA GLU A 199 7.94 -12.05 -18.43
C GLU A 199 7.31 -10.80 -17.80
N LEU A 200 7.80 -10.36 -16.63
CA LEU A 200 7.39 -9.11 -15.98
C LEU A 200 7.50 -7.88 -16.88
N TRP A 201 8.56 -7.80 -17.68
CA TRP A 201 8.76 -6.68 -18.61
C TRP A 201 7.80 -6.73 -19.81
N ILE A 202 7.51 -7.93 -20.30
CA ILE A 202 6.54 -8.15 -21.39
C ILE A 202 5.13 -7.78 -20.92
N ASP A 203 4.72 -8.22 -19.73
CA ASP A 203 3.40 -7.95 -19.14
C ASP A 203 3.12 -6.44 -18.95
N VAL A 204 4.16 -5.67 -18.63
CA VAL A 204 4.02 -4.22 -18.51
C VAL A 204 3.97 -3.53 -19.86
N ARG A 205 4.75 -4.00 -20.83
CA ARG A 205 4.73 -3.44 -22.18
C ARG A 205 3.38 -3.65 -22.86
N SER A 206 2.74 -4.81 -22.65
CA SER A 206 1.39 -5.07 -23.17
C SER A 206 0.34 -4.26 -22.42
N SER A 207 0.49 -4.03 -21.12
CA SER A 207 -0.55 -3.41 -20.30
C SER A 207 -0.65 -1.88 -20.37
N ILE A 208 0.43 -1.15 -20.63
CA ILE A 208 0.44 0.33 -20.62
C ILE A 208 -0.45 0.95 -21.72
N TRP A 209 -0.88 0.18 -22.72
CA TRP A 209 -1.53 0.71 -23.94
C TRP A 209 -2.99 0.29 -24.13
N ASP A 210 -3.52 -0.59 -23.29
CA ASP A 210 -4.92 -1.03 -23.34
C ASP A 210 -5.73 -0.35 -22.24
N PHE A 211 -6.12 0.89 -22.51
CA PHE A 211 -6.97 1.67 -21.62
C PHE A 211 -8.35 1.00 -21.52
N PRO A 212 -8.84 0.64 -20.32
CA PRO A 212 -10.09 -0.11 -20.18
C PRO A 212 -11.33 0.65 -20.72
N LEU A 213 -11.30 1.99 -20.73
CA LEU A 213 -12.39 2.79 -21.31
C LEU A 213 -12.44 2.74 -22.85
N ARG A 214 -11.45 2.13 -23.51
CA ARG A 214 -11.41 2.02 -24.97
C ARG A 214 -12.45 1.04 -25.51
N ASP A 215 -12.81 0.03 -24.74
CA ASP A 215 -13.64 -1.09 -25.22
C ASP A 215 -15.09 -1.06 -24.74
N GLY A 216 -15.56 0.06 -24.18
CA GLY A 216 -16.98 0.22 -23.85
C GLY A 216 -17.51 -0.84 -22.87
N GLY A 217 -16.65 -1.33 -21.97
CA GLY A 217 -17.00 -2.35 -20.98
C GLY A 217 -18.24 -1.98 -20.16
N GLU A 218 -18.93 -3.00 -19.66
CA GLU A 218 -20.15 -2.83 -18.88
C GLU A 218 -19.91 -1.91 -17.68
N TRP A 219 -20.81 -0.94 -17.45
CA TRP A 219 -20.70 0.06 -16.39
C TRP A 219 -20.43 -0.53 -15.00
N MET A 220 -20.85 -1.79 -14.76
CA MET A 220 -20.64 -2.50 -13.50
C MET A 220 -19.16 -2.81 -13.22
N SER A 221 -18.32 -3.01 -14.24
CA SER A 221 -16.88 -3.23 -14.06
C SER A 221 -16.15 -2.00 -13.50
N TYR A 222 -16.74 -0.81 -13.63
CA TYR A 222 -16.22 0.46 -13.12
C TYR A 222 -16.76 0.85 -11.75
N LEU A 223 -17.75 0.12 -11.24
CA LEU A 223 -18.37 0.39 -9.96
C LEU A 223 -17.39 0.48 -8.77
N PRO A 224 -16.36 -0.39 -8.60
CA PRO A 224 -15.38 -0.21 -7.52
C PRO A 224 -14.57 1.10 -7.68
N PHE A 225 -14.28 1.52 -8.90
CA PHE A 225 -13.57 2.77 -9.17
C PHE A 225 -14.37 3.99 -8.68
N TYR A 226 -15.66 4.04 -9.03
CA TYR A 226 -16.55 5.11 -8.59
C TYR A 226 -16.72 5.16 -7.07
N LEU A 227 -16.83 4.00 -6.42
CA LEU A 227 -16.97 3.94 -4.97
C LEU A 227 -15.69 4.40 -4.24
N ILE A 228 -14.51 4.03 -4.75
CA ILE A 228 -13.23 4.47 -4.19
C ILE A 228 -13.05 5.98 -4.38
N ILE A 229 -13.44 6.53 -5.54
CA ILE A 229 -13.50 7.98 -5.74
C ILE A 229 -14.46 8.62 -4.74
N LEU A 230 -15.63 8.04 -4.51
CA LEU A 230 -16.60 8.57 -3.55
C LEU A 230 -16.02 8.58 -2.12
N LEU A 231 -15.34 7.51 -1.71
CA LEU A 231 -14.60 7.47 -0.43
C LEU A 231 -13.53 8.56 -0.38
N TRP A 232 -12.81 8.79 -1.47
CA TRP A 232 -11.82 9.85 -1.57
C TRP A 232 -12.46 11.24 -1.42
N VAL A 233 -13.54 11.52 -2.14
CA VAL A 233 -14.29 12.79 -2.05
C VAL A 233 -14.78 13.03 -0.62
N LEU A 234 -15.36 12.01 0.03
CA LEU A 234 -15.78 12.10 1.43
C LEU A 234 -14.62 12.43 2.38
N SER A 235 -13.43 11.88 2.12
CA SER A 235 -12.23 12.17 2.92
C SER A 235 -11.75 13.62 2.75
N VAL A 236 -11.93 14.20 1.55
CA VAL A 236 -11.58 15.61 1.24
C VAL A 236 -12.59 16.56 1.86
N ILE A 237 -13.89 16.27 1.78
CA ILE A 237 -14.94 17.05 2.45
C ILE A 237 -14.74 17.03 3.97
N GLY A 238 -14.39 15.88 4.54
CA GLY A 238 -14.02 15.79 5.95
C GLY A 238 -12.80 16.64 6.32
N LEU A 239 -11.86 16.82 5.38
CA LEU A 239 -10.64 17.60 5.57
C LEU A 239 -10.89 19.11 5.58
N SER A 240 -11.83 19.63 4.78
CA SER A 240 -12.20 21.04 4.80
C SER A 240 -12.92 21.42 6.09
N GLY A 241 -13.80 20.55 6.60
CA GLY A 241 -14.52 20.77 7.86
C GLY A 241 -13.64 20.80 9.11
N LEU A 242 -12.47 20.13 9.08
CA LEU A 242 -11.55 20.03 10.22
C LEU A 242 -10.31 20.90 10.10
N HIS A 243 -10.11 21.56 8.95
CA HIS A 243 -8.93 22.38 8.67
C HIS A 243 -8.67 23.48 9.70
N ALA A 244 -9.72 23.96 10.36
CA ALA A 244 -9.67 24.98 11.40
C ALA A 244 -9.38 24.43 12.82
N ARG A 245 -9.54 23.12 13.05
CA ARG A 245 -9.44 22.49 14.38
C ARG A 245 -8.20 21.61 14.54
N ASP A 246 -7.66 21.10 13.43
CA ASP A 246 -6.50 20.21 13.44
C ASP A 246 -5.16 20.96 13.53
N ASN A 247 -4.22 20.37 14.27
CA ASN A 247 -2.83 20.82 14.29
C ASN A 247 -2.23 20.76 12.87
N VAL A 248 -1.36 21.72 12.53
CA VAL A 248 -0.68 21.82 11.23
C VAL A 248 -0.05 20.48 10.80
N ARG A 249 0.60 19.78 11.74
CA ARG A 249 1.22 18.47 11.47
C ARG A 249 0.20 17.39 11.08
N ARG A 250 -0.95 17.30 11.77
CA ARG A 250 -2.00 16.32 11.42
C ARG A 250 -2.60 16.61 10.07
N ARG A 251 -2.77 17.90 9.76
CA ARG A 251 -3.26 18.38 8.47
C ARG A 251 -2.32 18.01 7.33
N ASP A 252 -1.02 18.19 7.52
CA ASP A 252 -0.01 17.80 6.52
C ASP A 252 0.00 16.28 6.29
N TYR A 253 -0.11 15.45 7.35
CA TYR A 253 -0.26 13.99 7.18
C TYR A 253 -1.57 13.59 6.51
N GLY A 254 -2.70 14.18 6.90
CA GLY A 254 -4.00 13.90 6.29
C GLY A 254 -4.07 14.30 4.82
N THR A 255 -3.47 15.45 4.46
CA THR A 255 -3.35 15.87 3.06
C THR A 255 -2.39 14.98 2.28
N ALA A 256 -1.30 14.49 2.88
CA ALA A 256 -0.42 13.51 2.25
C ALA A 256 -1.15 12.20 1.96
N LEU A 257 -1.94 11.65 2.90
CA LEU A 257 -2.75 10.45 2.64
C LEU A 257 -3.76 10.66 1.50
N ASN A 258 -4.45 11.80 1.47
CA ASN A 258 -5.41 12.11 0.41
C ASN A 258 -4.75 12.30 -0.97
N ARG A 259 -3.53 12.86 -1.01
CA ARG A 259 -2.76 12.98 -2.25
C ARG A 259 -2.27 11.61 -2.71
N LEU A 260 -1.80 10.77 -1.80
CA LEU A 260 -1.36 9.42 -2.12
C LEU A 260 -2.50 8.59 -2.71
N SER A 261 -3.67 8.59 -2.06
CA SER A 261 -4.84 7.87 -2.58
C SER A 261 -5.29 8.37 -3.94
N LEU A 262 -5.35 9.69 -4.15
CA LEU A 262 -5.66 10.26 -5.46
C LEU A 262 -4.66 9.83 -6.53
N LEU A 263 -3.36 9.89 -6.24
CA LEU A 263 -2.34 9.50 -7.20
C LEU A 263 -2.38 8.01 -7.53
N LEU A 264 -2.72 7.16 -6.57
CA LEU A 264 -2.95 5.73 -6.81
C LEU A 264 -4.16 5.48 -7.71
N ILE A 265 -5.29 6.16 -7.45
CA ILE A 265 -6.50 6.11 -8.29
C ILE A 265 -6.22 6.62 -9.71
N LEU A 266 -5.43 7.69 -9.85
CA LEU A 266 -5.04 8.19 -11.17
C LEU A 266 -4.08 7.22 -11.86
N SER A 267 -3.15 6.63 -11.12
CA SER A 267 -2.22 5.65 -11.69
C SER A 267 -2.94 4.40 -12.19
N SER A 268 -4.00 3.93 -11.50
CA SER A 268 -4.76 2.76 -11.92
C SER A 268 -5.47 2.96 -13.27
N LEU A 269 -5.77 4.21 -13.66
CA LEU A 269 -6.36 4.50 -14.97
C LEU A 269 -5.43 4.16 -16.14
N VAL A 270 -4.12 4.10 -15.92
CA VAL A 270 -3.11 3.91 -16.98
C VAL A 270 -2.85 2.43 -17.27
N TRP A 271 -3.40 1.51 -16.48
CA TRP A 271 -3.11 0.07 -16.57
C TRP A 271 -4.36 -0.74 -16.96
N GLN A 272 -4.15 -1.95 -17.49
CA GLN A 272 -5.22 -2.92 -17.75
C GLN A 272 -6.00 -3.28 -16.47
N SER A 273 -7.22 -3.83 -16.65
CA SER A 273 -8.21 -4.07 -15.59
C SER A 273 -7.65 -4.74 -14.34
N GLU A 274 -6.89 -5.83 -14.46
CA GLU A 274 -6.37 -6.55 -13.29
C GLU A 274 -5.35 -5.73 -12.48
N GLN A 275 -4.43 -5.07 -13.17
CA GLN A 275 -3.36 -4.28 -12.54
C GLN A 275 -3.91 -2.96 -11.99
N ALA A 276 -4.90 -2.38 -12.66
CA ALA A 276 -5.67 -1.25 -12.17
C ALA A 276 -6.36 -1.58 -10.84
N VAL A 277 -6.94 -2.78 -10.71
CA VAL A 277 -7.59 -3.23 -9.47
C VAL A 277 -6.59 -3.35 -8.32
N LEU A 278 -5.38 -3.88 -8.56
CA LEU A 278 -4.31 -3.96 -7.54
C LEU A 278 -3.88 -2.57 -7.04
N LEU A 279 -3.78 -1.58 -7.94
CA LEU A 279 -3.46 -0.20 -7.56
C LEU A 279 -4.60 0.48 -6.80
N LEU A 280 -5.86 0.22 -7.19
CA LEU A 280 -7.04 0.70 -6.46
C LEU A 280 -7.12 0.12 -5.05
N GLN A 281 -6.77 -1.15 -4.91
CA GLN A 281 -6.65 -1.82 -3.61
C GLN A 281 -5.59 -1.15 -2.73
N LEU A 282 -4.43 -0.79 -3.29
CA LEU A 282 -3.44 0.01 -2.55
C LEU A 282 -3.98 1.38 -2.11
N ALA A 283 -4.85 2.01 -2.90
CA ALA A 283 -5.45 3.31 -2.55
C ALA A 283 -6.38 3.23 -1.32
N LEU A 284 -6.94 2.05 -1.03
CA LEU A 284 -7.79 1.83 0.13
C LEU A 284 -7.04 1.97 1.46
N LEU A 285 -5.75 1.65 1.49
CA LEU A 285 -4.93 1.73 2.70
C LEU A 285 -4.78 3.18 3.21
N PRO A 286 -4.29 4.16 2.42
CA PRO A 286 -4.23 5.53 2.88
C PRO A 286 -5.62 6.14 3.14
N LEU A 287 -6.65 5.71 2.39
CA LEU A 287 -8.04 6.12 2.64
C LEU A 287 -8.55 5.60 3.98
N SER A 288 -8.30 4.34 4.33
CA SER A 288 -8.78 3.75 5.58
C SER A 288 -8.12 4.40 6.80
N ILE A 289 -6.80 4.66 6.75
CA ILE A 289 -6.10 5.44 7.77
C ILE A 289 -6.73 6.83 7.92
N ARG A 290 -7.00 7.50 6.78
CA ARG A 290 -7.60 8.83 6.80
C ARG A 290 -8.99 8.82 7.40
N HIS A 291 -9.88 7.95 6.93
CA HIS A 291 -11.24 7.85 7.45
C HIS A 291 -11.25 7.47 8.93
N MET A 292 -10.35 6.59 9.37
CA MET A 292 -10.17 6.27 10.78
C MET A 292 -9.83 7.51 11.63
N SER A 293 -8.98 8.42 11.12
CA SER A 293 -8.70 9.70 11.80
C SER A 293 -9.89 10.66 11.85
N LEU A 294 -10.85 10.52 10.93
CA LEU A 294 -12.05 11.34 10.83
C LEU A 294 -13.22 10.82 11.68
N LEU A 295 -13.20 9.53 12.05
CA LEU A 295 -14.27 8.88 12.79
C LEU A 295 -14.60 9.55 14.12
N SER A 296 -13.63 10.13 14.84
CA SER A 296 -13.92 10.83 16.10
C SER A 296 -14.84 12.05 15.91
N PHE A 297 -14.86 12.62 14.71
CA PHE A 297 -15.63 13.83 14.40
C PHE A 297 -16.95 13.54 13.69
N TYR A 298 -17.10 12.34 13.15
CA TYR A 298 -18.31 11.94 12.44
C TYR A 298 -19.45 11.58 13.40
N THR A 299 -20.65 12.03 13.04
CA THR A 299 -21.89 11.59 13.69
C THR A 299 -22.10 10.10 13.48
N ARG A 300 -22.86 9.43 14.35
CA ARG A 300 -23.16 7.99 14.20
C ARG A 300 -23.69 7.62 12.81
N ARG A 301 -24.54 8.48 12.21
CA ARG A 301 -25.08 8.29 10.86
C ARG A 301 -24.00 8.33 9.78
N THR A 302 -23.09 9.31 9.84
CA THR A 302 -22.00 9.43 8.85
C THR A 302 -20.99 8.29 8.97
N LYS A 303 -20.68 7.81 10.18
CA LYS A 303 -19.87 6.60 10.37
C LYS A 303 -20.47 5.37 9.69
N LEU A 304 -21.78 5.15 9.86
CA LEU A 304 -22.49 4.02 9.24
C LEU A 304 -22.50 4.11 7.71
N ILE A 305 -22.67 5.31 7.15
CA ILE A 305 -22.61 5.53 5.69
C ILE A 305 -21.22 5.18 5.16
N ILE A 306 -20.16 5.66 5.80
CA ILE A 306 -18.77 5.37 5.39
C ILE A 306 -18.50 3.87 5.46
N LEU A 307 -18.86 3.22 6.57
CA LEU A 307 -18.73 1.76 6.72
C LEU A 307 -19.54 1.00 5.65
N GLY A 308 -20.75 1.45 5.36
CA GLY A 308 -21.59 0.91 4.30
C GLY A 308 -20.90 1.00 2.94
N ILE A 309 -20.33 2.15 2.60
CA ILE A 309 -19.58 2.32 1.34
C ILE A 309 -18.35 1.42 1.30
N TYR A 310 -17.58 1.31 2.39
CA TYR A 310 -16.45 0.38 2.47
C TYR A 310 -16.88 -1.07 2.27
N SER A 311 -17.99 -1.49 2.88
CA SER A 311 -18.54 -2.84 2.69
C SER A 311 -19.05 -3.08 1.26
N LEU A 312 -19.56 -2.04 0.60
CA LEU A 312 -20.03 -2.11 -0.78
C LEU A 312 -18.84 -2.21 -1.75
N VAL A 313 -17.79 -1.41 -1.54
CA VAL A 313 -16.51 -1.52 -2.28
C VAL A 313 -15.96 -2.94 -2.18
N LEU A 314 -15.94 -3.48 -0.97
CA LEU A 314 -15.47 -4.82 -0.69
C LEU A 314 -16.30 -5.86 -1.44
N LEU A 315 -17.62 -5.79 -1.32
CA LEU A 315 -18.54 -6.71 -2.01
C LEU A 315 -18.33 -6.66 -3.53
N CYS A 316 -18.15 -5.48 -4.11
CA CYS A 316 -17.93 -5.33 -5.54
C CYS A 316 -16.55 -5.83 -5.99
N LEU A 317 -15.51 -5.61 -5.19
CA LEU A 317 -14.18 -6.17 -5.46
C LEU A 317 -14.15 -7.70 -5.35
N VAL A 318 -14.92 -8.28 -4.42
CA VAL A 318 -15.09 -9.74 -4.30
C VAL A 318 -15.88 -10.31 -5.46
N LEU A 319 -16.91 -9.62 -5.97
CA LEU A 319 -17.71 -10.10 -7.11
C LEU A 319 -16.98 -10.01 -8.46
N LEU A 320 -15.91 -9.23 -8.55
CA LEU A 320 -15.08 -9.09 -9.75
C LEU A 320 -13.97 -10.15 -9.84
N TYR A 321 -13.79 -10.96 -8.80
CA TYR A 321 -12.82 -12.06 -8.69
C TYR A 321 -13.54 -13.40 -8.46
#